data_AF-A0A372UI57-F1
#
_entry.id   AF-A0A372UI57-F1
#
_cell.length_a   1.000
_cell.length_b   1.000
_cell.length_c   1.000
_cell.angle_alpha   90.00
_cell.angle_beta   90.00
_cell.angle_gamma   90.00
#
_symmetry.space_group_name_H-M   'P 1'
#
loop_
_entity.id
_entity.type
_entity.pdbx_description
1 polymer ?
#
loop_
_entity_poly.entity_id
_entity_poly.type
_entity_poly.pdbx_seq_one_letter_code
_entity_poly.pdbx_strand_id
1 'polypeptide(L)'
;MKKQLKELTIKDNFMFGAVMTMPENCKDFLEMVLQTKLSEVVVSKEKSMIYHPEYKGIRLDVYANDEERTHYNVEMQVSKKPALGRRSRYYQSQIDMELLVSGEEYEELPDTYVIFLCDFDPFGQKKYRYTFSSECQECKESKLQDGRCTIFLSTHGENEDEVPKELVTFLRFVKAGLQESEQNFHDDYVEKLQRTIREIKRDREMEERFMILEEMLKDERKEGRIEGREEGRAEGARLSLCTILECKGRIPDMFRKQIETEQNLEVLRNWLVLAAKSDTMEAFLAEAESVKGRQCGQKE
;
A
#
# COMPACT_ATOMS: atom_id res chain seq x y z
N MET A 1 -19.63 10.48 5.17
CA MET A 1 -19.29 11.92 5.08
C MET A 1 -18.16 12.07 4.09
N LYS A 2 -18.21 13.03 3.16
CA LYS A 2 -17.07 13.33 2.25
C LYS A 2 -16.01 14.01 3.14
N LYS A 3 -14.80 13.47 3.22
CA LYS A 3 -13.75 14.07 4.08
C LYS A 3 -13.35 15.41 3.45
N GLN A 4 -13.12 16.43 4.27
CA GLN A 4 -12.70 17.75 3.78
C GLN A 4 -11.19 17.94 3.96
N LEU A 5 -10.57 18.77 3.11
CA LEU A 5 -9.13 19.07 3.21
C LEU A 5 -8.76 19.62 4.60
N LYS A 6 -9.66 20.40 5.21
CA LYS A 6 -9.48 21.00 6.54
C LYS A 6 -9.40 19.94 7.65
N GLU A 7 -10.00 18.78 7.44
CA GLU A 7 -10.02 17.66 8.39
C GLU A 7 -8.78 16.76 8.30
N LEU A 8 -7.89 17.01 7.32
CA LEU A 8 -6.69 16.20 7.16
C LEU A 8 -5.62 16.58 8.20
N THR A 9 -4.87 15.56 8.58
CA THR A 9 -3.66 15.62 9.42
C THR A 9 -2.45 15.18 8.60
N ILE A 10 -1.23 15.34 9.13
CA ILE A 10 -0.01 14.96 8.41
C ILE A 10 0.04 13.47 8.01
N LYS A 11 -0.66 12.60 8.74
CA LYS A 11 -0.71 11.15 8.43
C LYS A 11 -1.66 10.77 7.30
N ASP A 12 -2.49 11.69 6.83
CA ASP A 12 -3.32 11.46 5.64
C ASP A 12 -2.46 11.55 4.38
N ASN A 13 -2.45 10.51 3.54
CA ASN A 13 -1.55 10.40 2.37
C ASN A 13 -1.48 11.66 1.50
N PHE A 14 -2.63 12.28 1.20
CA PHE A 14 -2.67 13.51 0.41
C PHE A 14 -1.93 14.66 1.09
N MET A 15 -2.16 14.84 2.39
CA MET A 15 -1.51 15.89 3.17
C MET A 15 -0.02 15.59 3.34
N PHE A 16 0.33 14.33 3.64
CA PHE A 16 1.71 13.88 3.75
C PHE A 16 2.49 14.20 2.47
N GLY A 17 2.00 13.75 1.32
CA GLY A 17 2.63 14.01 0.02
C GLY A 17 2.75 15.50 -0.26
N ALA A 18 1.68 16.28 -0.05
CA ALA A 18 1.69 17.73 -0.28
C ALA A 18 2.74 18.46 0.58
N VAL A 19 2.86 18.10 1.87
CA VAL A 19 3.81 18.70 2.82
C VAL A 19 5.25 18.27 2.52
N MET A 20 5.46 16.97 2.31
CA MET A 20 6.79 16.37 2.15
C MET A 20 7.37 16.57 0.77
N THR A 21 6.58 16.99 -0.22
CA THR A 21 7.17 17.41 -1.51
C THR A 21 7.74 18.83 -1.48
N MET A 22 7.65 19.55 -0.36
CA MET A 22 8.42 20.78 -0.20
C MET A 22 9.85 20.37 0.16
N PRO A 23 10.87 20.69 -0.68
CA PRO A 23 12.24 20.22 -0.49
C PRO A 23 12.79 20.44 0.92
N GLU A 24 12.57 21.64 1.46
CA GLU A 24 12.99 22.03 2.81
C GLU A 24 12.33 21.21 3.93
N ASN A 25 11.09 20.72 3.74
CA ASN A 25 10.43 19.88 4.74
C ASN A 25 10.98 18.45 4.69
N CYS A 26 11.23 17.95 3.47
CA CYS A 26 11.81 16.63 3.24
C CYS A 26 13.26 16.57 3.74
N LYS A 27 14.05 17.60 3.45
CA LYS A 27 15.43 17.72 3.91
C LYS A 27 15.53 17.64 5.43
N ASP A 28 14.82 18.52 6.14
CA ASP A 28 14.85 18.54 7.61
C ASP A 28 14.39 17.21 8.21
N PHE A 29 13.39 16.55 7.59
CA PHE A 29 12.98 15.20 7.98
C PHE A 29 14.11 14.19 7.84
N LEU A 30 14.77 14.16 6.67
CA LEU A 30 15.85 13.23 6.39
C LEU A 30 17.03 13.46 7.34
N GLU A 31 17.42 14.72 7.57
CA GLU A 31 18.48 15.05 8.54
C GLU A 31 18.12 14.57 9.95
N MET A 32 16.88 14.78 10.40
CA MET A 32 16.39 14.32 11.70
C MET A 32 16.41 12.79 11.81
N VAL A 33 16.01 12.06 10.76
CA VAL A 33 15.91 10.59 10.80
C VAL A 33 17.29 9.93 10.71
N LEU A 34 18.13 10.43 9.80
CA LEU A 34 19.43 9.86 9.46
C LEU A 34 20.56 10.37 10.36
N GLN A 35 20.36 11.51 11.03
CA GLN A 35 21.37 12.17 11.87
C GLN A 35 22.60 12.63 11.08
N THR A 36 22.39 12.99 9.81
CA THR A 36 23.40 13.46 8.88
C THR A 36 22.95 14.78 8.27
N LYS A 37 23.88 15.72 8.06
CA LYS A 37 23.59 16.98 7.40
C LYS A 37 23.60 16.80 5.88
N LEU A 38 22.60 17.37 5.23
CA LEU A 38 22.44 17.33 3.77
C LEU A 38 22.60 18.76 3.23
N SER A 39 23.25 18.91 2.09
CA SER A 39 23.41 20.21 1.45
C SER A 39 22.12 20.58 0.73
N GLU A 40 21.62 19.66 -0.10
CA GLU A 40 20.42 19.85 -0.90
C GLU A 40 19.60 18.56 -0.96
N VAL A 41 18.28 18.70 -1.12
CA VAL A 41 17.40 17.57 -1.41
C VAL A 41 16.48 17.95 -2.55
N VAL A 42 16.51 17.16 -3.62
CA VAL A 42 15.58 17.28 -4.74
C VAL A 42 14.46 16.28 -4.52
N VAL A 43 13.21 16.75 -4.51
CA VAL A 43 12.03 15.90 -4.28
C VAL A 43 11.19 15.78 -5.55
N SER A 44 10.87 14.54 -5.91
CA SER A 44 9.93 14.21 -6.98
C SER A 44 8.55 13.90 -6.39
N LYS A 45 7.49 14.55 -6.90
CA LYS A 45 6.10 14.24 -6.54
C LYS A 45 5.73 12.85 -7.06
N GLU A 46 5.14 12.01 -6.21
CA GLU A 46 4.56 10.68 -6.51
C GLU A 46 5.19 9.97 -7.71
N LYS A 47 6.29 9.25 -7.48
CA LYS A 47 6.99 8.56 -8.56
C LYS A 47 6.31 7.21 -8.81
N SER A 48 5.52 7.14 -9.87
CA SER A 48 4.99 5.89 -10.39
C SER A 48 6.01 5.25 -11.32
N MET A 49 6.50 4.08 -10.96
CA MET A 49 7.50 3.34 -11.74
C MET A 49 6.86 2.06 -12.27
N ILE A 50 6.81 1.92 -13.59
CA ILE A 50 6.37 0.70 -14.29
C ILE A 50 7.41 0.40 -15.36
N TYR A 51 8.29 -0.56 -15.10
CA TYR A 51 9.37 -0.92 -16.06
C TYR A 51 8.90 -1.89 -17.13
N HIS A 52 7.88 -2.71 -16.85
CA HIS A 52 7.33 -3.64 -17.80
C HIS A 52 5.85 -3.93 -17.49
N PRO A 53 4.95 -4.06 -18.49
CA PRO A 53 3.54 -4.36 -18.27
C PRO A 53 3.28 -5.66 -17.49
N GLU A 54 4.20 -6.62 -17.56
CA GLU A 54 4.10 -7.90 -16.85
C GLU A 54 4.57 -7.83 -15.38
N TYR A 55 5.24 -6.74 -14.99
CA TYR A 55 5.76 -6.56 -13.64
C TYR A 55 4.85 -5.66 -12.81
N LYS A 56 4.85 -5.89 -11.50
CA LYS A 56 4.09 -5.08 -10.57
C LYS A 56 4.70 -3.69 -10.50
N GLY A 57 3.98 -2.69 -10.98
CA GLY A 57 4.35 -1.28 -10.78
C GLY A 57 4.39 -0.89 -9.31
N ILE A 58 5.21 0.11 -8.99
CA ILE A 58 5.24 0.74 -7.67
C ILE A 58 4.86 2.20 -7.78
N ARG A 59 4.22 2.72 -6.73
CA ARG A 59 4.01 4.15 -6.54
C ARG A 59 4.64 4.52 -5.22
N LEU A 60 5.65 5.37 -5.29
CA LEU A 60 6.35 5.89 -4.13
C LEU A 60 5.66 7.16 -3.64
N ASP A 61 5.38 7.23 -2.34
CA ASP A 61 4.66 8.38 -1.76
C ASP A 61 5.51 9.67 -1.89
N VAL A 62 6.77 9.62 -1.43
CA VAL A 62 7.75 10.71 -1.55
C VAL A 62 9.09 10.13 -1.97
N TYR A 63 9.57 10.53 -3.15
CA TYR A 63 10.87 10.12 -3.67
C TYR A 63 11.80 11.33 -3.73
N ALA A 64 13.00 11.21 -3.17
CA ALA A 64 13.96 12.29 -3.13
C ALA A 64 15.40 11.79 -3.35
N ASN A 65 16.31 12.70 -3.67
CA ASN A 65 17.74 12.44 -3.68
C ASN A 65 18.54 13.65 -3.21
N ASP A 66 19.75 13.41 -2.73
CA ASP A 66 20.66 14.47 -2.27
C ASP A 66 21.80 14.73 -3.27
N GLU A 67 22.75 15.58 -2.86
CA GLU A 67 23.93 15.94 -3.63
C GLU A 67 24.90 14.79 -3.91
N GLU A 68 24.90 13.74 -3.08
CA GLU A 68 25.76 12.55 -3.22
C GLU A 68 25.06 11.44 -4.04
N ARG A 69 23.94 11.78 -4.70
CA ARG A 69 23.06 10.85 -5.41
C ARG A 69 22.43 9.78 -4.52
N THR A 70 22.43 9.93 -3.19
CA THR A 70 21.71 8.99 -2.32
C THR A 70 20.21 9.15 -2.54
N HIS A 71 19.49 8.04 -2.70
CA HIS A 71 18.06 8.06 -2.97
C HIS A 71 17.23 7.67 -1.74
N TYR A 72 16.12 8.39 -1.55
CA TYR A 72 15.23 8.26 -0.40
C TYR A 72 13.81 8.02 -0.88
N ASN A 73 13.19 6.96 -0.37
CA ASN A 73 11.74 6.77 -0.45
C ASN A 73 11.13 6.88 0.95
N VAL A 74 10.19 7.80 1.13
CA VAL A 74 9.49 8.01 2.41
C VAL A 74 8.01 7.68 2.25
N GLU A 75 7.52 6.74 3.06
CA GLU A 75 6.20 6.12 2.93
C GLU A 75 5.37 6.29 4.20
N MET A 76 4.17 6.86 4.10
CA MET A 76 3.25 6.97 5.23
C MET A 76 2.37 5.71 5.34
N GLN A 77 2.30 5.10 6.53
CA GLN A 77 1.48 3.91 6.80
C GLN A 77 0.60 4.11 8.04
N VAL A 78 -0.66 4.48 7.83
CA VAL A 78 -1.65 4.59 8.92
C VAL A 78 -2.19 3.23 9.35
N SER A 79 -2.27 2.27 8.42
CA SER A 79 -2.79 0.93 8.68
C SER A 79 -1.73 -0.14 8.49
N LYS A 80 -1.79 -1.18 9.33
CA LYS A 80 -0.88 -2.30 9.25
C LYS A 80 -1.13 -3.11 7.98
N LYS A 81 -0.23 -2.96 7.02
CA LYS A 81 -0.21 -3.80 5.81
C LYS A 81 0.70 -5.01 6.02
N PRO A 82 0.35 -6.18 5.48
CA PRO A 82 1.20 -7.36 5.60
C PRO A 82 2.52 -7.17 4.82
N ALA A 83 3.55 -7.92 5.23
CA ALA A 83 4.80 -8.10 4.50
C ALA A 83 5.59 -6.81 4.17
N LEU A 84 5.61 -5.83 5.09
CA LEU A 84 6.35 -4.57 4.92
C LEU A 84 7.81 -4.76 4.48
N GLY A 85 8.55 -5.71 5.06
CA GLY A 85 9.93 -6.00 4.66
C GLY A 85 10.07 -6.56 3.24
N ARG A 86 9.10 -7.34 2.74
CA ARG A 86 9.12 -7.79 1.33
C ARG A 86 8.81 -6.63 0.39
N ARG A 87 7.92 -5.73 0.80
CA ARG A 87 7.57 -4.52 0.06
C ARG A 87 8.75 -3.54 -0.01
N SER A 88 9.46 -3.32 1.10
CA SER A 88 10.67 -2.47 1.12
C SER A 88 11.73 -3.00 0.17
N ARG A 89 12.01 -4.32 0.20
CA ARG A 89 12.95 -4.96 -0.72
C ARG A 89 12.56 -4.77 -2.19
N TYR A 90 11.27 -4.89 -2.50
CA TYR A 90 10.76 -4.69 -3.87
C TYR A 90 10.90 -3.23 -4.31
N TYR A 91 10.61 -2.27 -3.43
CA TYR A 91 10.82 -0.85 -3.73
C TYR A 91 12.28 -0.54 -4.04
N GLN A 92 13.21 -1.01 -3.21
CA GLN A 92 14.64 -0.84 -3.48
C GLN A 92 15.03 -1.46 -4.83
N SER A 93 14.57 -2.67 -5.15
CA SER A 93 14.92 -3.27 -6.45
C SER A 93 14.42 -2.46 -7.66
N GLN A 94 13.28 -1.78 -7.54
CA GLN A 94 12.76 -0.95 -8.62
C GLN A 94 13.56 0.35 -8.72
N ILE A 95 13.96 0.93 -7.58
CA ILE A 95 14.86 2.09 -7.54
C ILE A 95 16.21 1.72 -8.17
N ASP A 96 16.82 0.61 -7.77
CA ASP A 96 18.10 0.13 -8.32
C ASP A 96 18.03 -0.03 -9.85
N MET A 97 16.93 -0.59 -10.37
CA MET A 97 16.66 -0.73 -11.81
C MET A 97 16.50 0.61 -12.54
N GLU A 98 16.10 1.68 -11.84
CA GLU A 98 16.08 3.03 -12.42
C GLU A 98 17.47 3.65 -12.53
N LEU A 99 18.28 3.40 -11.50
CA LEU A 99 19.49 4.16 -11.25
C LEU A 99 20.71 3.58 -11.95
N LEU A 100 20.68 2.26 -12.23
CA LEU A 100 21.77 1.58 -12.92
C LEU A 100 21.34 1.19 -14.34
N VAL A 101 21.73 1.99 -15.32
CA VAL A 101 21.39 1.76 -16.74
C VAL A 101 22.44 0.91 -17.44
N SER A 102 22.09 0.37 -18.61
CA SER A 102 23.00 -0.46 -19.40
C SER A 102 24.29 0.29 -19.75
N GLY A 103 25.43 -0.26 -19.33
CA GLY A 103 26.76 0.31 -19.58
C GLY A 103 27.38 1.02 -18.38
N GLU A 104 26.64 1.16 -17.27
CA GLU A 104 27.19 1.61 -15.99
C GLU A 104 27.76 0.42 -15.18
N GLU A 105 28.76 0.70 -14.35
CA GLU A 105 29.40 -0.27 -13.46
C GLU A 105 28.65 -0.34 -12.12
N TYR A 106 28.73 -1.47 -11.42
CA TYR A 106 27.99 -1.67 -10.17
C TYR A 106 28.40 -0.70 -9.06
N GLU A 107 29.63 -0.20 -9.08
CA GLU A 107 30.14 0.80 -8.15
C GLU A 107 29.43 2.17 -8.29
N GLU A 108 28.74 2.41 -9.41
CA GLU A 108 27.98 3.64 -9.65
C GLU A 108 26.56 3.59 -9.03
N LEU A 109 26.14 2.43 -8.50
CA LEU A 109 24.85 2.28 -7.84
C LEU A 109 24.88 3.03 -6.49
N PRO A 110 24.05 4.08 -6.31
CA PRO A 110 24.11 4.89 -5.11
C PRO A 110 23.37 4.25 -3.93
N ASP A 111 23.67 4.75 -2.73
CA ASP A 111 22.97 4.37 -1.51
C ASP A 111 21.46 4.63 -1.63
N THR A 112 20.65 3.73 -1.08
CA THR A 112 19.19 3.80 -1.14
C THR A 112 18.54 3.51 0.21
N TYR A 113 17.71 4.45 0.65
CA TYR A 113 16.93 4.38 1.87
C TYR A 113 15.45 4.22 1.58
N VAL A 114 14.80 3.23 2.21
CA VAL A 114 13.34 3.15 2.28
C VAL A 114 12.89 3.37 3.72
N ILE A 115 12.18 4.47 3.95
CA ILE A 115 11.77 4.95 5.28
C ILE A 115 10.25 4.86 5.39
N PHE A 116 9.75 3.99 6.27
CA PHE A 116 8.33 3.90 6.58
C PHE A 116 8.01 4.68 7.84
N LEU A 117 7.06 5.60 7.77
CA LEU A 117 6.47 6.28 8.91
C LEU A 117 5.14 5.59 9.26
N CYS A 118 5.13 4.81 10.35
CA CYS A 118 4.00 3.96 10.74
C CYS A 118 3.23 4.57 11.92
N ASP A 119 1.92 4.78 11.76
CA ASP A 119 1.02 5.15 12.87
C ASP A 119 0.61 3.94 13.74
N PHE A 120 1.52 2.98 13.87
CA PHE A 120 1.41 1.75 14.65
C PHE A 120 2.82 1.22 14.94
N ASP A 121 2.93 0.22 15.82
CA ASP A 121 4.19 -0.51 16.00
C ASP A 121 4.30 -1.68 14.98
N PRO A 122 5.21 -1.59 13.99
CA PRO A 122 5.33 -2.62 12.96
C PRO A 122 5.86 -3.95 13.49
N PHE A 123 6.66 -3.94 14.56
CA PHE A 123 7.38 -5.13 15.08
C PHE A 123 7.00 -5.53 16.51
N GLY A 124 6.19 -4.73 17.20
CA GLY A 124 5.70 -5.04 18.55
C GLY A 124 6.77 -4.90 19.64
N GLN A 125 7.88 -4.21 19.37
CA GLN A 125 8.98 -4.00 20.33
C GLN A 125 8.93 -2.62 21.00
N LYS A 126 7.90 -1.82 20.70
CA LYS A 126 7.67 -0.49 21.28
C LYS A 126 8.87 0.45 21.11
N LYS A 127 9.55 0.37 19.96
CA LYS A 127 10.64 1.29 19.61
C LYS A 127 10.18 2.36 18.64
N TYR A 128 10.67 3.60 18.82
CA TYR A 128 10.43 4.70 17.89
C TYR A 128 11.08 4.50 16.52
N ARG A 129 12.24 3.82 16.48
CA ARG A 129 13.02 3.59 15.26
C ARG A 129 13.53 2.16 15.20
N TYR A 130 13.40 1.56 14.03
CA TYR A 130 14.00 0.28 13.66
C TYR A 130 14.79 0.48 12.36
N THR A 131 16.09 0.21 12.39
CA THR A 131 16.97 0.33 11.23
C THR A 131 17.43 -1.06 10.82
N PHE A 132 17.32 -1.38 9.54
CA PHE A 132 17.71 -2.66 8.97
C PHE A 132 18.71 -2.43 7.83
N SER A 133 19.85 -3.09 7.94
CA SER A 133 20.93 -3.15 6.95
C SER A 133 21.49 -4.58 6.88
N SER A 134 22.22 -4.90 5.83
CA SER A 134 22.89 -6.19 5.69
C SER A 134 24.04 -6.33 6.69
N GLU A 135 24.04 -7.41 7.48
CA GLU A 135 25.09 -7.74 8.45
C GLU A 135 25.61 -9.16 8.21
N CYS A 136 26.93 -9.36 8.36
CA CYS A 136 27.54 -10.69 8.28
C CYS A 136 27.25 -11.49 9.55
N GLN A 137 26.73 -12.71 9.40
CA GLN A 137 26.32 -13.56 10.52
C GLN A 137 27.53 -14.19 11.23
N GLU A 138 28.58 -14.50 10.48
CA GLU A 138 29.79 -15.17 10.95
C GLU A 138 30.78 -14.18 11.58
N CYS A 139 30.80 -12.94 11.10
CA CYS A 139 31.77 -11.92 11.51
C CYS A 139 31.14 -10.53 11.59
N LYS A 140 30.90 -10.05 12.82
CA LYS A 140 30.30 -8.72 13.05
C LYS A 140 31.16 -7.53 12.61
N GLU A 141 32.44 -7.75 12.36
CA GLU A 141 33.36 -6.71 11.86
C GLU A 141 33.25 -6.53 10.34
N SER A 142 32.77 -7.55 9.63
CA SER A 142 32.61 -7.52 8.18
C SER A 142 31.30 -6.85 7.78
N LYS A 143 31.41 -5.75 7.02
CA LYS A 143 30.27 -5.01 6.46
C LYS A 143 30.12 -5.33 4.98
N LEU A 144 28.89 -5.61 4.53
CA LEU A 144 28.62 -5.88 3.12
C LEU A 144 28.76 -4.63 2.25
N GLN A 145 28.46 -3.45 2.81
CA GLN A 145 28.53 -2.15 2.12
C GLN A 145 27.70 -2.11 0.82
N ASP A 146 26.49 -2.69 0.84
CA ASP A 146 25.58 -2.73 -0.32
C ASP A 146 24.74 -1.46 -0.50
N GLY A 147 25.01 -0.40 0.27
CA GLY A 147 24.32 0.90 0.19
C GLY A 147 22.83 0.89 0.55
N ARG A 148 22.26 -0.26 0.96
CA ARG A 148 20.83 -0.42 1.17
C ARG A 148 20.45 -0.31 2.64
N CYS A 149 19.50 0.57 2.93
CA CYS A 149 18.96 0.73 4.28
C CYS A 149 17.43 0.79 4.27
N THR A 150 16.80 0.10 5.22
CA THR A 150 15.35 0.25 5.49
C THR A 150 15.15 0.74 6.92
N ILE A 151 14.40 1.83 7.07
CA ILE A 151 14.08 2.41 8.38
C ILE A 151 12.57 2.34 8.59
N PHE A 152 12.13 1.89 9.77
CA PHE A 152 10.75 2.01 10.22
C PHE A 152 10.71 2.94 11.42
N LEU A 153 9.92 4.00 11.30
CA LEU A 153 9.59 4.92 12.38
C LEU A 153 8.20 4.58 12.90
N SER A 154 8.06 4.47 14.22
CA SER A 154 6.79 4.14 14.87
C SER A 154 6.31 5.26 15.77
N THR A 155 5.06 5.67 15.62
CA THR A 155 4.39 6.59 16.56
C THR A 155 4.07 5.95 17.92
N HIS A 156 4.36 4.65 18.08
CA HIS A 156 4.06 3.84 19.27
C HIS A 156 5.33 3.41 20.02
N GLY A 157 6.44 4.11 19.81
CA GLY A 157 7.63 3.93 20.63
C GLY A 157 7.42 4.34 22.09
N GLU A 158 8.19 3.72 22.98
CA GLU A 158 8.23 4.01 24.43
C GLU A 158 9.68 4.24 24.92
N ASN A 159 10.68 4.16 24.03
CA ASN A 159 12.11 4.27 24.32
C ASN A 159 12.67 5.67 23.98
N GLU A 160 12.09 6.72 24.56
CA GLU A 160 12.42 8.12 24.24
C GLU A 160 13.90 8.46 24.42
N ASP A 161 14.56 7.82 25.40
CA ASP A 161 15.98 8.05 25.71
C ASP A 161 16.95 7.42 24.69
N GLU A 162 16.48 6.55 23.80
CA GLU A 162 17.32 5.87 22.79
C GLU A 162 17.37 6.59 21.44
N VAL A 163 16.60 7.68 21.27
CA VAL A 163 16.46 8.41 20.00
C VAL A 163 16.51 9.93 20.22
N PRO A 164 16.77 10.73 19.17
CA PRO A 164 16.71 12.19 19.27
C PRO A 164 15.34 12.67 19.76
N LYS A 165 15.33 13.71 20.60
CA LYS A 165 14.09 14.26 21.18
C LYS A 165 13.18 14.84 20.11
N GLU A 166 13.77 15.47 19.10
CA GLU A 166 13.11 16.05 17.93
C GLU A 166 12.32 14.96 17.19
N LEU A 167 12.92 13.77 17.02
CA LEU A 167 12.25 12.61 16.40
C LEU A 167 11.06 12.14 17.22
N VAL A 168 11.18 12.06 18.55
CA VAL A 168 10.06 11.69 19.43
C VAL A 168 8.93 12.70 19.30
N THR A 169 9.24 14.00 19.34
CA THR A 169 8.26 15.08 19.23
C THR A 169 7.55 15.06 17.88
N PHE A 170 8.29 14.88 16.78
CA PHE A 170 7.72 14.69 15.45
C PHE A 170 6.77 13.48 15.39
N LEU A 171 7.18 12.32 15.94
CA LEU A 171 6.34 11.11 15.93
C LEU A 171 5.08 11.26 16.78
N ARG A 172 5.13 12.01 17.88
CA ARG A 172 3.94 12.41 18.65
C ARG A 172 3.02 13.31 17.84
N PHE A 173 3.56 14.28 17.10
CA PHE A 173 2.80 15.13 16.18
C PHE A 173 2.12 14.31 15.07
N VAL A 174 2.82 13.35 14.48
CA VAL A 174 2.24 12.45 13.46
C VAL A 174 1.09 11.60 14.01
N LYS A 175 1.23 11.12 15.26
CA LYS A 175 0.18 10.35 15.96
C LYS A 175 -1.08 11.17 16.19
N ALA A 176 -0.89 12.44 16.53
CA ALA A 176 -1.91 13.35 17.05
C ALA A 176 -3.17 13.39 16.16
N GLY A 177 -4.33 13.47 16.82
CA GLY A 177 -5.58 13.75 16.13
C GLY A 177 -5.63 15.18 15.61
N LEU A 178 -6.70 15.55 14.88
CA LEU A 178 -6.84 16.88 14.28
C LEU A 178 -6.65 18.02 15.31
N GLN A 179 -7.36 17.98 16.43
CA GLN A 179 -7.28 19.02 17.47
C GLN A 179 -5.91 19.05 18.16
N GLU A 180 -5.35 17.89 18.46
CA GLU A 180 -4.04 17.76 19.12
C GLU A 180 -2.91 18.23 18.20
N SER A 181 -3.01 17.95 16.90
CA SER A 181 -2.01 18.33 15.90
C SER A 181 -1.86 19.84 15.70
N GLU A 182 -2.83 20.64 16.17
CA GLU A 182 -2.79 22.10 16.13
C GLU A 182 -2.15 22.73 17.38
N GLN A 183 -1.88 21.94 18.42
CA GLN A 183 -1.26 22.41 19.65
C GLN A 183 0.22 22.74 19.44
N ASN A 184 0.82 23.47 20.39
CA ASN A 184 2.24 23.76 20.36
C ASN A 184 3.04 22.57 20.87
N PHE A 185 3.92 22.02 20.02
CA PHE A 185 4.83 20.92 20.37
C PHE A 185 6.19 21.40 20.87
N HIS A 186 6.44 22.73 20.86
CA HIS A 186 7.70 23.36 21.25
C HIS A 186 8.92 22.83 20.48
N ASP A 187 8.71 22.58 19.19
CA ASP A 187 9.72 22.04 18.28
C ASP A 187 9.65 22.79 16.95
N ASP A 188 10.79 23.33 16.51
CA ASP A 188 10.89 24.22 15.36
C ASP A 188 10.49 23.51 14.06
N TYR A 189 10.83 22.22 13.93
CA TYR A 189 10.49 21.43 12.75
C TYR A 189 8.99 21.15 12.69
N VAL A 190 8.38 20.75 13.82
CA VAL A 190 6.93 20.57 13.90
C VAL A 190 6.19 21.88 13.62
N GLU A 191 6.66 23.01 14.14
CA GLU A 191 6.05 24.31 13.86
C GLU A 191 6.12 24.68 12.36
N LYS A 192 7.26 24.40 11.71
CA LYS A 192 7.42 24.56 10.26
C LYS A 192 6.37 23.73 9.50
N LEU A 193 6.21 22.45 9.84
CA LEU A 193 5.21 21.57 9.22
C LEU A 193 3.78 22.07 9.46
N GLN A 194 3.45 22.49 10.68
CA GLN A 194 2.14 23.05 10.99
C GLN A 194 1.83 24.29 10.14
N ARG A 195 2.81 25.18 9.91
CA ARG A 195 2.66 26.34 9.03
C ARG A 195 2.37 25.90 7.59
N THR A 196 3.16 24.97 7.05
CA THR A 196 2.92 24.40 5.71
C THR A 196 1.52 23.79 5.59
N ILE A 197 1.08 22.99 6.58
CA ILE A 197 -0.27 22.40 6.57
C ILE A 197 -1.35 23.48 6.55
N ARG A 198 -1.18 24.56 7.33
CA ARG A 198 -2.13 25.69 7.33
C ARG A 198 -2.18 26.40 5.98
N GLU A 199 -1.05 26.53 5.29
CA GLU A 199 -0.97 27.10 3.94
C GLU A 199 -1.70 26.20 2.92
N ILE A 200 -1.41 24.90 2.91
CA ILE A 200 -2.08 23.91 2.04
C ILE A 200 -3.60 23.91 2.27
N LYS A 201 -4.04 23.93 3.54
CA LYS A 201 -5.48 23.95 3.89
C LYS A 201 -6.20 25.23 3.46
N ARG A 202 -5.47 26.31 3.16
CA ARG A 202 -6.01 27.59 2.67
C ARG A 202 -5.92 27.73 1.15
N ASP A 203 -5.13 26.87 0.50
CA ASP A 203 -4.94 26.88 -0.94
C ASP A 203 -6.16 26.26 -1.63
N ARG A 204 -6.84 27.07 -2.44
CA ARG A 204 -8.03 26.67 -3.18
C ARG A 204 -7.74 25.62 -4.25
N GLU A 205 -6.59 25.70 -4.92
CA GLU A 205 -6.23 24.68 -5.92
C GLU A 205 -6.00 23.33 -5.24
N MET A 206 -5.39 23.33 -4.06
CA MET A 206 -5.22 22.11 -3.27
C MET A 206 -6.56 21.56 -2.77
N GLU A 207 -7.50 22.42 -2.39
CA GLU A 207 -8.86 22.01 -2.04
C GLU A 207 -9.59 21.36 -3.23
N GLU A 208 -9.51 21.97 -4.42
CA GLU A 208 -10.09 21.43 -5.64
C GLU A 208 -9.47 20.07 -6.01
N ARG A 209 -8.15 19.94 -5.97
CA ARG A 209 -7.44 18.66 -6.21
C ARG A 209 -7.87 17.58 -5.22
N PHE A 210 -7.99 17.93 -3.93
CA PHE A 210 -8.43 16.97 -2.92
C PHE A 210 -9.88 16.52 -3.13
N MET A 211 -10.77 17.43 -3.52
CA MET A 211 -12.17 17.09 -3.81
C MET A 211 -12.31 16.13 -5.00
N ILE A 212 -11.51 16.33 -6.05
CA ILE A 212 -11.47 15.43 -7.22
C ILE A 212 -10.98 14.05 -6.79
N LEU A 213 -9.89 13.99 -6.02
CA LEU A 213 -9.34 12.73 -5.52
C LEU A 213 -10.37 11.96 -4.66
N GLU A 214 -11.06 12.62 -3.74
CA GLU A 214 -12.10 12.00 -2.91
C GLU A 214 -13.29 11.50 -3.74
N GLU A 215 -13.61 12.16 -4.85
CA GLU A 215 -14.66 11.71 -5.76
C GLU A 215 -14.25 10.47 -6.53
N MET A 216 -13.05 10.46 -7.11
CA MET A 216 -12.49 9.29 -7.78
C MET A 216 -12.41 8.08 -6.83
N LEU A 217 -11.87 8.27 -5.62
CA LEU A 217 -11.79 7.20 -4.61
C LEU A 217 -13.17 6.69 -4.17
N LYS A 218 -14.19 7.56 -4.17
CA LYS A 218 -15.57 7.16 -3.84
C LYS A 218 -16.16 6.29 -4.94
N ASP A 219 -15.91 6.63 -6.20
CA ASP A 219 -16.38 5.86 -7.35
C ASP A 219 -15.68 4.49 -7.41
N GLU A 220 -14.35 4.45 -7.26
CA GLU A 220 -13.58 3.19 -7.16
C GLU A 220 -14.09 2.30 -6.02
N ARG A 221 -14.35 2.88 -4.83
CA ARG A 221 -14.93 2.12 -3.71
C ARG A 221 -16.33 1.62 -3.99
N LYS A 222 -17.12 2.33 -4.80
CA LYS A 222 -18.47 1.92 -5.17
C LYS A 222 -18.41 0.76 -6.16
N GLU A 223 -17.55 0.85 -7.17
CA GLU A 223 -17.29 -0.22 -8.14
C GLU A 223 -16.78 -1.47 -7.43
N GLY A 224 -15.73 -1.35 -6.61
CA GLY A 224 -15.20 -2.48 -5.85
C GLY A 224 -16.21 -3.11 -4.87
N ARG A 225 -17.18 -2.34 -4.36
CA ARG A 225 -18.30 -2.89 -3.57
C ARG A 225 -19.32 -3.64 -4.42
N ILE A 226 -19.57 -3.20 -5.65
CA ILE A 226 -20.45 -3.87 -6.59
C ILE A 226 -19.81 -5.19 -7.00
N GLU A 227 -18.56 -5.15 -7.46
CA GLU A 227 -17.76 -6.33 -7.83
C GLU A 227 -17.68 -7.33 -6.68
N GLY A 228 -17.25 -6.89 -5.48
CA GLY A 228 -17.15 -7.78 -4.33
C GLY A 228 -18.49 -8.38 -3.89
N ARG A 229 -19.62 -7.69 -4.14
CA ARG A 229 -20.96 -8.23 -3.87
C ARG A 229 -21.35 -9.27 -4.92
N GLU A 230 -21.00 -9.06 -6.18
CA GLU A 230 -21.25 -10.03 -7.25
C GLU A 230 -20.40 -11.29 -7.07
N GLU A 231 -19.11 -11.13 -6.82
CA GLU A 231 -18.19 -12.22 -6.49
C GLU A 231 -18.67 -13.01 -5.27
N GLY A 232 -19.03 -12.33 -4.17
CA GLY A 232 -19.52 -12.99 -2.96
C GLY A 232 -20.84 -13.73 -3.17
N ARG A 233 -21.73 -13.25 -4.05
CA ARG A 233 -22.95 -13.98 -4.42
C ARG A 233 -22.63 -15.19 -5.31
N ALA A 234 -21.67 -15.07 -6.23
CA ALA A 234 -21.23 -16.18 -7.06
C ALA A 234 -20.55 -17.26 -6.21
N GLU A 235 -19.69 -16.87 -5.27
CA GLU A 235 -19.08 -17.79 -4.29
C GLU A 235 -20.13 -18.50 -3.42
N GLY A 236 -21.12 -17.74 -2.89
CA GLY A 236 -22.23 -18.33 -2.14
C GLY A 236 -23.08 -19.30 -2.97
N ALA A 237 -23.34 -18.99 -4.24
CA ALA A 237 -24.06 -19.87 -5.15
C ALA A 237 -23.28 -21.14 -5.46
N ARG A 238 -21.96 -21.04 -5.70
CA ARG A 238 -21.05 -22.19 -5.89
C ARG A 238 -21.05 -23.09 -4.66
N LEU A 239 -20.88 -22.52 -3.47
CA LEU A 239 -20.90 -23.26 -2.21
C LEU A 239 -22.24 -23.98 -2.00
N SER A 240 -23.36 -23.28 -2.23
CA SER A 240 -24.71 -23.86 -2.11
C SER A 240 -24.92 -25.00 -3.10
N LEU A 241 -24.48 -24.81 -4.35
CA LEU A 241 -24.58 -25.82 -5.40
C LEU A 241 -23.79 -27.07 -5.05
N CYS A 242 -22.52 -26.92 -4.64
CA CYS A 242 -21.69 -28.04 -4.18
C CYS A 242 -22.35 -28.78 -3.02
N THR A 243 -22.87 -28.05 -2.03
CA THR A 243 -23.53 -28.65 -0.85
C THR A 243 -24.73 -29.51 -1.25
N ILE A 244 -25.60 -29.01 -2.15
CA ILE A 244 -26.77 -29.77 -2.62
C ILE A 244 -26.35 -31.00 -3.43
N LEU A 245 -25.35 -30.85 -4.31
CA LEU A 245 -24.88 -31.95 -5.15
C LEU A 245 -24.18 -33.04 -4.32
N GLU A 246 -23.45 -32.67 -3.27
CA GLU A 246 -22.83 -33.63 -2.34
C GLU A 246 -23.87 -34.49 -1.60
N CYS A 247 -25.07 -33.97 -1.35
CA CYS A 247 -26.18 -34.78 -0.82
C CYS A 247 -26.74 -35.80 -1.84
N LYS A 248 -26.46 -35.62 -3.14
CA LYS A 248 -27.00 -36.45 -4.25
C LYS A 248 -25.98 -37.45 -4.80
N GLY A 249 -24.72 -37.32 -4.40
CA GLY A 249 -23.65 -38.23 -4.78
C GLY A 249 -22.28 -37.55 -4.84
N ARG A 250 -21.28 -38.30 -5.30
CA ARG A 250 -19.94 -37.74 -5.53
C ARG A 250 -19.95 -36.84 -6.76
N ILE A 251 -19.58 -35.57 -6.57
CA ILE A 251 -19.40 -34.62 -7.68
C ILE A 251 -18.17 -35.05 -8.51
N PRO A 252 -18.28 -35.25 -9.83
CA PRO A 252 -17.13 -35.52 -10.69
C PRO A 252 -16.14 -34.34 -10.67
N ASP A 253 -14.83 -34.65 -10.62
CA ASP A 253 -13.77 -33.63 -10.48
C ASP A 253 -13.78 -32.58 -11.60
N MET A 254 -14.14 -32.99 -12.82
CA MET A 254 -14.29 -32.09 -13.96
C MET A 254 -15.41 -31.07 -13.74
N PHE A 255 -16.53 -31.48 -13.17
CA PHE A 255 -17.66 -30.60 -12.90
C PHE A 255 -17.41 -29.72 -11.68
N ARG A 256 -16.73 -30.24 -10.65
CA ARG A 256 -16.27 -29.45 -9.50
C ARG A 256 -15.42 -28.27 -9.95
N LYS A 257 -14.43 -28.51 -10.83
CA LYS A 257 -13.62 -27.42 -11.43
C LYS A 257 -14.47 -26.42 -12.20
N GLN A 258 -15.47 -26.87 -12.96
CA GLN A 258 -16.37 -25.97 -13.69
C GLN A 258 -17.15 -25.06 -12.74
N ILE A 259 -17.72 -25.61 -11.66
CA ILE A 259 -18.39 -24.82 -10.63
C ILE A 259 -17.41 -23.82 -10.02
N GLU A 260 -16.21 -24.24 -9.63
CA GLU A 260 -15.22 -23.37 -9.00
C GLU A 260 -14.79 -22.20 -9.89
N THR A 261 -14.69 -22.40 -11.21
CA THR A 261 -14.26 -21.36 -12.16
C THR A 261 -15.40 -20.50 -12.70
N GLU A 262 -16.66 -20.91 -12.55
CA GLU A 262 -17.80 -20.17 -13.08
C GLU A 262 -18.08 -18.90 -12.28
N GLN A 263 -18.14 -17.77 -12.97
CA GLN A 263 -18.39 -16.45 -12.39
C GLN A 263 -19.78 -15.92 -12.77
N ASN A 264 -20.41 -16.48 -13.80
CA ASN A 264 -21.73 -16.06 -14.23
C ASN A 264 -22.79 -16.54 -13.23
N LEU A 265 -23.36 -15.57 -12.52
CA LEU A 265 -24.36 -15.81 -11.48
C LEU A 265 -25.65 -16.46 -12.01
N GLU A 266 -26.03 -16.20 -13.26
CA GLU A 266 -27.22 -16.80 -13.87
C GLU A 266 -27.00 -18.29 -14.15
N VAL A 267 -25.82 -18.65 -14.66
CA VAL A 267 -25.43 -20.05 -14.89
C VAL A 267 -25.42 -20.82 -13.57
N LEU A 268 -24.77 -20.27 -12.54
CA LEU A 268 -24.73 -20.86 -11.20
C LEU A 268 -26.13 -21.02 -10.59
N ARG A 269 -27.01 -20.02 -10.75
CA ARG A 269 -28.40 -20.11 -10.30
C ARG A 269 -29.19 -21.18 -11.04
N ASN A 270 -29.03 -21.29 -12.36
CA ASN A 270 -29.68 -22.31 -13.14
C ASN A 270 -29.23 -23.71 -12.72
N TRP A 271 -27.93 -23.93 -12.54
CA TRP A 271 -27.42 -25.19 -11.99
C TRP A 271 -27.92 -25.44 -10.57
N LEU A 272 -28.00 -24.43 -9.70
CA LEU A 272 -28.55 -24.58 -8.36
C LEU A 272 -30.02 -25.05 -8.38
N VAL A 273 -30.84 -24.46 -9.26
CA VAL A 273 -32.25 -24.86 -9.43
C VAL A 273 -32.35 -26.28 -9.99
N LEU A 274 -31.53 -26.63 -10.99
CA LEU A 274 -31.50 -27.98 -11.56
C LEU A 274 -31.06 -29.01 -10.52
N ALA A 275 -30.00 -28.71 -9.76
CA ALA A 275 -29.52 -29.56 -8.67
C ALA A 275 -30.63 -29.79 -7.64
N ALA A 276 -31.35 -28.73 -7.24
CA ALA A 276 -32.46 -28.85 -6.30
C ALA A 276 -33.60 -29.73 -6.81
N LYS A 277 -33.89 -29.72 -8.13
CA LYS A 277 -34.96 -30.50 -8.76
C LYS A 277 -34.59 -31.94 -9.12
N SER A 278 -33.31 -32.22 -9.33
CA SER A 278 -32.84 -33.53 -9.76
C SER A 278 -32.79 -34.50 -8.59
N ASP A 279 -33.30 -35.72 -8.72
CA ASP A 279 -33.28 -36.70 -7.62
C ASP A 279 -31.90 -37.36 -7.43
N THR A 280 -31.12 -37.52 -8.51
CA THR A 280 -29.79 -38.15 -8.50
C THR A 280 -28.74 -37.30 -9.23
N MET A 281 -27.47 -37.57 -8.94
CA MET A 281 -26.32 -36.91 -9.59
C MET A 281 -26.31 -37.13 -11.12
N GLU A 282 -26.71 -38.30 -11.60
CA GLU A 282 -26.76 -38.66 -13.03
C GLU A 282 -27.84 -37.86 -13.77
N ALA A 283 -29.03 -37.71 -13.17
CA ALA A 283 -30.11 -36.91 -13.73
C ALA A 283 -29.72 -35.44 -13.87
N PHE A 284 -29.04 -34.89 -12.85
CA PHE A 284 -28.51 -33.53 -12.89
C PHE A 284 -27.50 -33.34 -14.03
N LEU A 285 -26.52 -34.25 -14.18
CA LEU A 285 -25.47 -34.11 -15.20
C LEU A 285 -26.04 -34.13 -16.62
N ALA A 286 -27.01 -35.01 -16.89
CA ALA A 286 -27.69 -35.09 -18.19
C ALA A 286 -28.42 -33.77 -18.54
N GLU A 287 -29.09 -33.15 -17.57
CA GLU A 287 -29.77 -31.86 -17.77
C GLU A 287 -28.79 -30.69 -17.85
N ALA A 288 -27.71 -30.69 -17.07
CA ALA A 288 -26.69 -29.65 -17.08
C ALA A 288 -25.94 -29.59 -18.43
N GLU A 289 -25.69 -30.74 -19.07
CA GLU A 289 -25.12 -30.81 -20.42
C GLU A 289 -26.10 -30.29 -21.50
N SER A 290 -27.39 -30.57 -21.35
CA SER A 290 -28.45 -30.05 -22.24
C SER A 290 -28.55 -28.51 -22.22
N VAL A 291 -28.27 -27.86 -21.09
CA VAL A 291 -28.38 -26.40 -20.96
C VAL A 291 -27.19 -25.67 -21.62
N LYS A 292 -26.00 -26.27 -21.62
CA LYS A 292 -24.84 -25.76 -22.39
C LYS A 292 -25.10 -25.71 -23.90
N GLY A 293 -25.82 -26.71 -24.44
CA GLY A 293 -26.18 -26.77 -25.86
C GLY A 293 -27.11 -25.64 -26.34
N ARG A 294 -27.89 -25.01 -25.44
CA ARG A 294 -28.83 -23.93 -25.81
C ARG A 294 -28.22 -22.52 -25.70
N GLN A 295 -27.25 -22.29 -24.82
CA GLN A 295 -26.58 -20.99 -24.71
C GLN A 295 -25.58 -20.71 -25.84
N CYS A 296 -25.05 -21.74 -26.51
CA CYS A 296 -24.15 -21.57 -27.66
C CYS A 296 -24.87 -21.22 -28.98
N GLY A 297 -26.21 -21.31 -29.03
CA GLY A 297 -27.03 -21.10 -30.24
C GLY A 297 -27.68 -19.73 -30.38
N GLN A 298 -27.34 -18.75 -29.54
CA GLN A 298 -27.85 -17.37 -29.62
C GLN A 298 -26.70 -16.36 -29.81
N LYS A 299 -25.94 -16.54 -30.89
CA LYS A 299 -25.16 -15.49 -31.55
C LYS A 299 -25.22 -15.74 -33.06
N GLU A 300 -26.33 -15.33 -33.66
CA GLU A 300 -26.43 -14.94 -35.07
C GLU A 300 -27.15 -13.60 -35.15
#